data_AF-A0A811LAC1-F1
#
_entry.id   AF-A0A811LAC1-F1
#
_cell.length_a   1.000
_cell.length_b   1.000
_cell.length_c   1.000
_cell.angle_alpha   90.00
_cell.angle_beta   90.00
_cell.angle_gamma   90.00
#
_symmetry.space_group_name_H-M   'P 1'
#
loop_
_entity.id
_entity.type
_entity.pdbx_description
1 polymer ?
#
loop_
_entity_poly.entity_id
_entity_poly.type
_entity_poly.pdbx_seq_one_letter_code
_entity_poly.pdbx_strand_id
1 'polypeptide(L)'
;MISYKSRLKLPFLLILLQIITFIYLSDFINWTYVEAQGQVKLPPGLRQQRQQIRHAIGGVYSENKTLYFRNSPFRVTEDVIVNPGVTLEIETGVQLYFDTGVGIKVYGTLRAIGNEFAHIEMLPFQEQLNYDETMPEFRLIDGPSVRQGRLQMKFRDRWRSVCTMVTNWTSIDTSVACRSMGYGDGGFWRWYRRVNDTYPLAMPAPGCVPSAKNLWDCDGFKDPNSIRMSENLCQGEDDIGLYCWGQPTFNGWARHWKGVSIYNSPFYYVPADPDMVAAQPESYSRLEFIDILYAGYDGYTKNVTTALYVEGVPPIMNGLRVQRSARDGIYFFEPNGPIILANSTISDNRGHGLVIENTTDGRLFVNYTLITNNYGDGIWYRQRYGGDTLVRRPGMPGRYKRQVQPHLHMNLMNIDRPRAEICESHKYNESMFFPHLFAIHLQNGSSYSELQPRPCWIQVKLPKRLDYVYTLQFVSVANRNPHQLGSRTDLIVCDGNLTFVELCEKERFRLPIRNGVIPQSVSIRYK
;
A
#
# COMPACT_ATOMS: atom_id res chain seq x y z
N MET A 1 -17.09 -73.02 -56.18
CA MET A 1 -16.64 -72.00 -57.14
C MET A 1 -15.87 -70.93 -56.38
N ILE A 2 -14.56 -70.82 -56.67
CA ILE A 2 -13.72 -69.61 -56.64
C ILE A 2 -13.63 -68.89 -55.28
N SER A 3 -12.69 -69.17 -54.36
CA SER A 3 -11.23 -68.88 -54.38
C SER A 3 -10.84 -67.49 -54.88
N TYR A 4 -10.51 -66.56 -53.98
CA TYR A 4 -9.40 -65.63 -54.22
C TYR A 4 -8.59 -65.34 -52.95
N LYS A 5 -7.27 -65.28 -53.20
CA LYS A 5 -6.14 -65.31 -52.28
C LYS A 5 -5.90 -64.00 -51.53
N SER A 6 -5.29 -64.16 -50.36
CA SER A 6 -4.29 -63.30 -49.71
C SER A 6 -3.63 -62.22 -50.58
N ARG A 7 -3.44 -61.02 -50.02
CA ARG A 7 -2.12 -60.35 -49.94
C ARG A 7 -2.16 -59.12 -49.02
N LEU A 8 -1.09 -59.02 -48.23
CA LEU A 8 -0.71 -58.00 -47.27
C LEU A 8 -1.22 -56.59 -47.56
N LYS A 9 -1.51 -55.87 -46.47
CA LYS A 9 -0.75 -54.65 -46.19
C LYS A 9 -0.49 -54.55 -44.69
N LEU A 10 0.80 -54.62 -44.38
CA LEU A 10 1.44 -54.49 -43.08
C LEU A 10 1.47 -53.06 -42.46
N PRO A 11 0.86 -51.96 -42.97
CA PRO A 11 1.05 -50.65 -42.34
C PRO A 11 -0.02 -50.31 -41.30
N PHE A 12 -1.16 -50.99 -41.23
CA PHE A 12 -2.24 -50.57 -40.30
C PHE A 12 -2.03 -51.00 -38.86
N LEU A 13 -1.37 -52.14 -38.61
CA LEU A 13 -1.07 -52.61 -37.26
C LEU A 13 0.13 -51.86 -36.64
N LEU A 14 1.06 -51.38 -37.48
CA LEU A 14 2.18 -50.51 -37.07
C LEU A 14 1.73 -49.07 -36.76
N ILE A 15 0.71 -48.56 -37.46
CA ILE A 15 0.13 -47.23 -37.18
C ILE A 15 -0.65 -47.24 -35.85
N LEU A 16 -1.37 -48.32 -35.53
CA LEU A 16 -2.07 -48.41 -34.24
C LEU A 16 -1.10 -48.54 -33.05
N LEU A 17 0.02 -49.28 -33.23
CA LEU A 17 1.08 -49.38 -32.22
C LEU A 17 1.92 -48.10 -32.10
N GLN A 18 2.08 -47.31 -33.18
CA GLN A 18 2.70 -45.98 -33.12
C GLN A 18 1.81 -44.93 -32.43
N ILE A 19 0.48 -45.00 -32.55
CA ILE A 19 -0.43 -44.07 -31.86
C ILE A 19 -0.50 -44.38 -30.35
N ILE A 20 -0.49 -45.66 -29.96
CA ILE A 20 -0.50 -46.05 -28.54
C ILE A 20 0.86 -45.79 -27.87
N THR A 21 1.97 -45.81 -28.62
CA THR A 21 3.29 -45.39 -28.10
C THR A 21 3.48 -43.87 -28.11
N PHE A 22 2.76 -43.10 -28.95
CA PHE A 22 2.74 -41.63 -28.86
C PHE A 22 1.86 -41.09 -27.72
N ILE A 23 0.85 -41.85 -27.28
CA ILE A 23 -0.01 -41.47 -26.14
C ILE A 23 0.65 -41.82 -24.79
N TYR A 24 1.60 -42.77 -24.76
CA TYR A 24 2.40 -43.07 -23.56
C TYR A 24 3.78 -42.36 -23.50
N LEU A 25 4.12 -41.54 -24.50
CA LEU A 25 5.35 -40.73 -24.53
C LEU A 25 5.10 -39.21 -24.62
N SER A 26 3.85 -38.74 -24.53
CA SER A 26 3.52 -37.30 -24.54
C SER A 26 3.13 -36.70 -23.19
N ASP A 27 3.12 -37.48 -22.09
CA ASP A 27 2.88 -36.99 -20.71
C ASP A 27 4.17 -36.66 -19.92
N PHE A 28 5.26 -36.31 -20.60
CA PHE A 28 6.44 -35.72 -19.98
C PHE A 28 6.88 -34.45 -20.72
N ILE A 29 5.98 -33.47 -20.81
CA ILE A 29 6.35 -32.08 -21.06
C ILE A 29 5.94 -31.28 -19.83
N ASN A 30 6.82 -31.28 -18.82
CA ASN A 30 6.82 -30.23 -17.82
C ASN A 30 7.08 -28.91 -18.57
N TRP A 31 6.09 -28.03 -18.59
CA TRP A 31 6.35 -26.61 -18.78
C TRP A 31 7.20 -26.14 -17.60
N THR A 32 8.51 -26.19 -17.76
CA THR A 32 9.43 -25.36 -16.99
C THR A 32 9.10 -23.93 -17.34
N TYR A 33 8.48 -23.22 -16.39
CA TYR A 33 8.61 -21.78 -16.32
C TYR A 33 10.07 -21.43 -16.54
N VAL A 34 10.33 -20.47 -17.42
CA VAL A 34 11.61 -19.80 -17.51
C VAL A 34 11.80 -19.07 -16.18
N GLU A 35 12.34 -19.77 -15.20
CA GLU A 35 12.93 -19.17 -14.02
C GLU A 35 14.10 -18.33 -14.53
N ALA A 36 14.00 -17.02 -14.31
CA ALA A 36 15.12 -16.12 -14.48
C ALA A 36 16.31 -16.70 -13.68
N GLN A 37 17.37 -17.04 -14.41
CA GLN A 37 18.59 -17.62 -13.87
C GLN A 37 19.18 -16.70 -12.82
N GLY A 38 19.32 -17.22 -11.59
CA GLY A 38 19.97 -16.46 -10.52
C GLY A 38 20.03 -17.11 -9.14
N GLN A 39 19.69 -18.39 -8.94
CA GLN A 39 19.98 -19.06 -7.67
C GLN A 39 20.46 -20.49 -7.87
N VAL A 40 21.78 -20.68 -7.73
CA VAL A 40 22.39 -22.00 -7.60
C VAL A 40 21.93 -22.59 -6.25
N LYS A 41 21.13 -23.66 -6.28
CA LYS A 41 20.90 -24.48 -5.08
C LYS A 41 22.22 -25.16 -4.72
N LEU A 42 22.89 -24.67 -3.69
CA LEU A 42 24.12 -25.30 -3.18
C LEU A 42 23.80 -26.69 -2.60
N PRO A 43 24.59 -27.72 -2.92
CA PRO A 43 24.47 -29.04 -2.31
C PRO A 43 24.65 -28.98 -0.78
N PRO A 44 23.99 -29.87 -0.01
CA PRO A 44 24.15 -29.96 1.44
C PRO A 44 25.59 -30.37 1.76
N GLY A 45 26.40 -29.38 2.16
CA GLY A 45 27.84 -29.54 2.38
C GLY A 45 28.65 -28.27 2.12
N LEU A 46 28.12 -27.34 1.31
CA LEU A 46 28.68 -26.00 1.13
C LEU A 46 27.87 -24.99 1.95
N ARG A 47 27.92 -25.11 3.29
CA ARG A 47 27.67 -23.93 4.13
C ARG A 47 28.77 -22.94 3.72
N GLN A 48 28.43 -21.82 3.08
CA GLN A 48 29.35 -20.69 3.00
C GLN A 48 29.91 -20.49 4.41
N GLN A 49 31.22 -20.63 4.58
CA GLN A 49 31.86 -20.29 5.84
C GLN A 49 31.44 -18.85 6.13
N ARG A 50 30.58 -18.67 7.15
CA ARG A 50 30.22 -17.34 7.62
C ARG A 50 31.53 -16.62 7.88
N GLN A 51 31.74 -15.50 7.20
CA GLN A 51 32.78 -14.56 7.63
C GLN A 51 32.53 -14.31 9.12
N GLN A 52 33.52 -14.60 9.96
CA GLN A 52 33.40 -14.37 11.40
C GLN A 52 33.05 -12.90 11.61
N ILE A 53 31.92 -12.62 12.23
CA ILE A 53 31.56 -11.25 12.56
C ILE A 53 32.54 -10.76 13.63
N ARG A 54 33.37 -9.78 13.27
CA ARG A 54 34.42 -9.25 14.15
C ARG A 54 34.03 -7.95 14.81
N HIS A 55 33.06 -7.22 14.25
CA HIS A 55 32.73 -5.87 14.69
C HIS A 55 31.29 -5.83 15.22
N ALA A 56 31.15 -5.74 16.54
CA ALA A 56 29.89 -5.45 17.19
C ALA A 56 29.67 -3.93 17.29
N ILE A 57 28.47 -3.47 16.98
CA ILE A 57 28.07 -2.06 17.07
C ILE A 57 26.74 -1.93 17.84
N GLY A 58 26.50 -0.75 18.40
CA GLY A 58 25.33 -0.45 19.21
C GLY A 58 25.54 0.81 20.04
N GLY A 59 24.48 1.27 20.68
CA GLY A 59 24.52 2.42 21.57
C GLY A 59 24.31 3.77 20.89
N VAL A 60 24.63 4.83 21.62
CA VAL A 60 24.35 6.22 21.22
C VAL A 60 25.56 6.83 20.51
N TYR A 61 25.35 7.34 19.30
CA TYR A 61 26.36 8.06 18.53
C TYR A 61 26.17 9.56 18.71
N SER A 62 27.15 10.19 19.36
CA SER A 62 27.23 11.64 19.59
C SER A 62 28.17 12.37 18.61
N GLU A 63 28.92 11.62 17.81
CA GLU A 63 29.82 12.12 16.77
C GLU A 63 29.58 11.38 15.46
N ASN A 64 29.94 12.00 14.34
CA ASN A 64 29.77 11.39 13.02
C ASN A 64 30.48 10.04 12.95
N LYS A 65 29.76 9.05 12.42
CA LYS A 65 30.24 7.67 12.36
C LYS A 65 30.06 7.13 10.96
N THR A 66 31.12 6.56 10.41
CA THR A 66 31.09 5.85 9.12
C THR A 66 31.27 4.35 9.37
N LEU A 67 30.35 3.55 8.83
CA LEU A 67 30.48 2.10 8.76
C LEU A 67 31.14 1.74 7.43
N TYR A 68 32.42 1.41 7.51
CA TYR A 68 33.23 1.11 6.33
C TYR A 68 33.00 -0.32 5.83
N PHE A 69 32.98 -0.51 4.51
CA PHE A 69 32.85 -1.83 3.88
C PHE A 69 33.97 -2.78 4.31
N ARG A 70 35.21 -2.28 4.48
CA ARG A 70 36.36 -3.08 4.94
C ARG A 70 36.15 -3.77 6.30
N ASN A 71 35.22 -3.26 7.11
CA ASN A 71 34.87 -3.77 8.42
C ASN A 71 33.59 -4.62 8.41
N SER A 72 32.92 -4.74 7.26
CA SER A 72 31.78 -5.63 7.04
C SER A 72 32.20 -7.10 7.22
N PRO A 73 31.35 -7.98 7.76
CA PRO A 73 30.02 -7.71 8.30
C PRO A 73 30.04 -7.18 9.74
N PHE A 74 29.05 -6.34 10.07
CA PHE A 74 28.82 -5.86 11.44
C PHE A 74 27.68 -6.62 12.11
N ARG A 75 27.78 -6.81 13.43
CA ARG A 75 26.67 -7.29 14.26
C ARG A 75 26.15 -6.14 15.12
N VAL A 76 24.86 -5.90 15.09
CA VAL A 76 24.19 -4.88 15.88
C VAL A 76 23.57 -5.55 17.10
N THR A 77 24.22 -5.41 18.26
CA THR A 77 23.83 -6.07 19.51
C THR A 77 22.93 -5.20 20.38
N GLU A 78 22.95 -3.89 20.18
CA GLU A 78 22.13 -2.90 20.91
C GLU A 78 21.58 -1.86 19.93
N ASP A 79 20.47 -1.18 20.32
CA ASP A 79 19.86 -0.15 19.47
C ASP A 79 20.91 0.92 19.11
N VAL A 80 21.07 1.19 17.82
CA VAL A 80 21.92 2.28 17.33
C VAL A 80 21.11 3.56 17.35
N ILE A 81 21.52 4.54 18.16
CA ILE A 81 20.82 5.81 18.31
C ILE A 81 21.70 6.92 17.77
N VAL A 82 21.29 7.54 16.66
CA VAL A 82 22.01 8.67 16.04
C VAL A 82 21.43 9.97 16.58
N ASN A 83 22.20 10.71 17.37
CA ASN A 83 21.74 11.96 17.98
C ASN A 83 21.50 13.08 16.95
N PRO A 84 20.70 14.11 17.28
CA PRO A 84 20.54 15.29 16.43
C PRO A 84 21.88 15.92 16.07
N GLY A 85 22.05 16.34 14.81
CA GLY A 85 23.29 16.93 14.30
C GLY A 85 24.41 15.93 13.97
N VAL A 86 24.22 14.65 14.28
CA VAL A 86 25.17 13.58 13.95
C VAL A 86 24.76 12.89 12.65
N THR A 87 25.76 12.53 11.84
CA THR A 87 25.57 11.74 10.62
C THR A 87 26.10 10.33 10.82
N LEU A 88 25.24 9.34 10.58
CA LEU A 88 25.63 7.95 10.38
C LEU A 88 25.73 7.68 8.88
N GLU A 89 26.94 7.42 8.42
CA GLU A 89 27.21 7.06 7.03
C GLU A 89 27.48 5.56 6.93
N ILE A 90 26.84 4.90 5.95
CA ILE A 90 26.99 3.47 5.69
C ILE A 90 27.45 3.32 4.26
N GLU A 91 28.65 2.78 4.08
CA GLU A 91 29.23 2.57 2.76
C GLU A 91 28.50 1.47 1.97
N THR A 92 28.61 1.54 0.65
CA THR A 92 28.11 0.54 -0.28
C THR A 92 28.60 -0.88 0.06
N GLY A 93 27.73 -1.89 -0.10
CA GLY A 93 28.03 -3.30 0.19
C GLY A 93 28.13 -3.69 1.67
N VAL A 94 27.94 -2.77 2.61
CA VAL A 94 28.00 -3.09 4.05
C VAL A 94 26.85 -4.03 4.45
N GLN A 95 27.18 -5.07 5.21
CA GLN A 95 26.21 -6.02 5.76
C GLN A 95 26.06 -5.79 7.27
N LEU A 96 24.83 -5.58 7.70
CA LEU A 96 24.43 -5.39 9.09
C LEU A 96 23.53 -6.53 9.55
N TYR A 97 23.99 -7.27 10.56
CA TYR A 97 23.22 -8.34 11.19
C TYR A 97 22.71 -7.91 12.55
N PHE A 98 21.39 -7.79 12.71
CA PHE A 98 20.75 -7.29 13.93
C PHE A 98 20.33 -8.40 14.86
N ASP A 99 20.70 -8.29 16.14
CA ASP A 99 20.11 -9.15 17.16
C ASP A 99 18.58 -8.93 17.24
N THR A 100 17.87 -9.95 17.71
CA THR A 100 16.40 -9.92 17.76
C THR A 100 15.90 -8.73 18.58
N GLY A 101 14.95 -7.97 18.03
CA GLY A 101 14.38 -6.82 18.73
C GLY A 101 15.21 -5.53 18.72
N VAL A 102 16.39 -5.55 18.09
CA VAL A 102 17.32 -4.41 17.99
C VAL A 102 17.13 -3.67 16.66
N GLY A 103 17.31 -2.34 16.64
CA GLY A 103 17.20 -1.56 15.41
C GLY A 103 17.99 -0.27 15.41
N ILE A 104 17.69 0.60 14.45
CA ILE A 104 18.32 1.91 14.30
C ILE A 104 17.28 2.99 14.55
N LYS A 105 17.60 3.95 15.42
CA LYS A 105 16.82 5.16 15.66
C LYS A 105 17.66 6.38 15.28
N VAL A 106 17.15 7.17 14.35
CA VAL A 106 17.88 8.30 13.76
C VAL A 106 17.13 9.58 14.10
N TYR A 107 17.73 10.42 14.95
CA TYR A 107 17.30 11.80 15.20
C TYR A 107 18.18 12.83 14.46
N GLY A 108 19.36 12.41 14.01
CA GLY A 108 20.24 13.16 13.12
C GLY A 108 20.02 12.79 11.65
N THR A 109 21.12 12.52 10.95
CA THR A 109 21.11 12.20 9.52
C THR A 109 21.57 10.77 9.28
N LEU A 110 20.85 10.00 8.45
CA LEU A 110 21.28 8.70 7.96
C LEU A 110 21.61 8.78 6.47
N ARG A 111 22.87 8.54 6.13
CA ARG A 111 23.35 8.44 4.75
C ARG A 111 23.75 7.00 4.47
N ALA A 112 22.83 6.23 3.89
CA ALA A 112 23.11 4.87 3.46
C ALA A 112 22.95 4.81 1.95
N ILE A 113 24.09 4.82 1.25
CA ILE A 113 24.14 4.99 -0.21
C ILE A 113 24.94 3.82 -0.79
N GLY A 114 24.20 2.78 -1.18
CA GLY A 114 24.70 1.64 -1.94
C GLY A 114 24.72 1.91 -3.45
N ASN A 115 24.86 0.84 -4.23
CA ASN A 115 24.65 0.87 -5.68
C ASN A 115 23.99 -0.43 -6.15
N GLU A 116 23.58 -0.49 -7.43
CA GLU A 116 22.86 -1.63 -8.02
C GLU A 116 23.60 -2.98 -7.96
N PHE A 117 24.93 -2.96 -7.81
CA PHE A 117 25.76 -4.16 -7.75
C PHE A 117 26.13 -4.55 -6.32
N ALA A 118 26.07 -3.61 -5.37
CA ALA A 118 26.49 -3.76 -3.99
C ALA A 118 25.49 -3.04 -3.08
N HIS A 119 24.37 -3.70 -2.84
CA HIS A 119 23.36 -3.20 -1.90
C HIS A 119 23.91 -3.20 -0.47
N ILE A 120 23.44 -2.26 0.35
CA ILE A 120 23.60 -2.33 1.80
C ILE A 120 22.57 -3.30 2.33
N GLU A 121 23.00 -4.35 3.05
CA GLU A 121 22.10 -5.39 3.53
C GLU A 121 21.85 -5.27 5.03
N MET A 122 20.57 -5.19 5.41
CA MET A 122 20.10 -5.17 6.80
C MET A 122 19.26 -6.41 7.09
N LEU A 123 19.80 -7.31 7.90
CA LEU A 123 19.30 -8.67 8.11
C LEU A 123 19.26 -9.04 9.60
N PRO A 124 18.41 -9.96 10.04
CA PRO A 124 18.48 -10.50 11.40
C PRO A 124 19.74 -11.39 11.58
N PHE A 125 20.36 -11.33 12.75
CA PHE A 125 21.45 -12.22 13.15
C PHE A 125 20.89 -13.55 13.66
N GLN A 126 20.80 -14.56 12.79
CA GLN A 126 20.30 -15.91 13.15
C GLN A 126 21.04 -17.00 12.38
N GLU A 127 21.24 -18.17 12.99
CA GLU A 127 21.83 -19.35 12.32
C GLU A 127 20.95 -19.95 11.23
N GLN A 128 19.62 -19.94 11.43
CA GLN A 128 18.63 -20.39 10.46
C GLN A 128 17.42 -19.45 10.48
N LEU A 129 17.02 -18.97 9.31
CA LEU A 129 15.82 -18.14 9.11
C LEU A 129 14.59 -19.06 9.16
N ASN A 130 14.03 -19.28 10.35
CA ASN A 130 12.80 -20.08 10.50
C ASN A 130 11.58 -19.14 10.51
N TYR A 131 11.28 -18.56 9.36
CA TYR A 131 10.13 -17.69 9.12
C TYR A 131 9.08 -18.42 8.30
N ASP A 132 7.81 -18.09 8.55
CA ASP A 132 6.73 -18.57 7.71
C ASP A 132 6.73 -17.81 6.37
N GLU A 133 7.21 -18.50 5.32
CA GLU A 133 7.26 -17.97 3.97
C GLU A 133 5.89 -17.94 3.29
N THR A 134 4.91 -18.68 3.81
CA THR A 134 3.56 -18.70 3.27
C THR A 134 2.78 -17.49 3.77
N MET A 135 2.17 -16.76 2.83
CA MET A 135 1.29 -15.65 3.17
C MET A 135 -0.14 -16.18 3.35
N PRO A 136 -0.89 -15.69 4.37
CA PRO A 136 -2.25 -16.16 4.57
C PRO A 136 -3.15 -15.77 3.40
N GLU A 137 -4.11 -16.64 3.09
CA GLU A 137 -5.08 -16.44 2.01
C GLU A 137 -6.27 -15.57 2.42
N PHE A 138 -6.25 -15.04 3.64
CA PHE A 138 -7.25 -14.14 4.20
C PHE A 138 -6.57 -12.84 4.58
N ARG A 139 -7.22 -11.68 4.46
CA ARG A 139 -6.68 -10.39 4.91
C ARG A 139 -7.77 -9.40 5.32
N LEU A 140 -7.36 -8.37 6.04
CA LEU A 140 -8.18 -7.19 6.34
C LEU A 140 -7.65 -5.96 5.60
N ILE A 141 -8.54 -5.27 4.87
CA ILE A 141 -8.24 -4.04 4.12
C ILE A 141 -9.26 -2.93 4.43
N ASP A 142 -9.10 -1.72 3.88
CA ASP A 142 -10.04 -0.59 4.03
C ASP A 142 -10.30 -0.13 5.48
N GLY A 143 -9.48 -0.57 6.42
CA GLY A 143 -9.65 -0.23 7.82
C GLY A 143 -8.49 0.56 8.39
N PRO A 144 -8.57 0.95 9.67
CA PRO A 144 -7.60 1.84 10.29
C PRO A 144 -6.22 1.20 10.54
N SER A 145 -6.10 -0.12 10.37
CA SER A 145 -4.86 -0.89 10.49
C SER A 145 -5.07 -2.30 9.90
N VAL A 146 -4.00 -3.07 9.69
CA VAL A 146 -4.08 -4.49 9.29
C VAL A 146 -4.82 -5.42 10.26
N ARG A 147 -5.18 -4.93 11.45
CA ARG A 147 -5.97 -5.67 12.45
C ARG A 147 -7.46 -5.40 12.36
N GLN A 148 -7.92 -4.38 11.65
CA GLN A 148 -9.33 -4.06 11.55
C GLN A 148 -9.64 -3.62 10.13
N GLY A 149 -10.66 -4.21 9.50
CA GLY A 149 -10.96 -3.92 8.10
C GLY A 149 -12.00 -4.86 7.49
N ARG A 150 -12.28 -4.66 6.20
CA ARG A 150 -13.07 -5.54 5.34
C ARG A 150 -12.35 -6.87 5.17
N LEU A 151 -13.03 -7.97 5.44
CA LEU A 151 -12.49 -9.30 5.21
C LEU A 151 -12.41 -9.60 3.71
N GLN A 152 -11.22 -9.95 3.24
CA GLN A 152 -10.99 -10.51 1.93
C GLN A 152 -10.36 -11.89 2.00
N MET A 153 -10.72 -12.73 1.03
CA MET A 153 -10.15 -14.05 0.81
C MET A 153 -9.57 -14.15 -0.60
N LYS A 154 -8.39 -14.74 -0.72
CA LYS A 154 -7.78 -15.09 -2.00
C LYS A 154 -8.42 -16.38 -2.48
N PHE A 155 -9.23 -16.29 -3.53
CA PHE A 155 -9.98 -17.42 -4.07
C PHE A 155 -9.85 -17.46 -5.59
N ARG A 156 -9.30 -18.57 -6.10
CA ARG A 156 -8.97 -18.75 -7.53
C ARG A 156 -8.10 -17.58 -8.04
N ASP A 157 -6.99 -17.37 -7.33
CA ASP A 157 -5.96 -16.35 -7.58
C ASP A 157 -6.44 -14.90 -7.60
N ARG A 158 -7.60 -14.60 -6.99
CA ARG A 158 -8.13 -13.24 -6.85
C ARG A 158 -8.60 -12.97 -5.44
N TRP A 159 -8.26 -11.79 -4.93
CA TRP A 159 -8.80 -11.28 -3.67
C TRP A 159 -10.27 -10.89 -3.85
N ARG A 160 -11.12 -11.33 -2.94
CA ARG A 160 -12.57 -11.09 -2.96
C ARG A 160 -13.07 -10.75 -1.58
N SER A 161 -13.97 -9.78 -1.50
CA SER A 161 -14.67 -9.46 -0.27
C SER A 161 -15.66 -10.55 0.12
N VAL A 162 -15.88 -10.73 1.42
CA VAL A 162 -16.81 -11.73 1.96
C VAL A 162 -18.13 -11.08 2.35
N CYS A 163 -19.22 -11.69 1.90
CA CYS A 163 -20.60 -11.28 2.13
C CYS A 163 -21.36 -12.39 2.85
N THR A 164 -22.22 -12.02 3.80
CA THR A 164 -22.84 -12.96 4.74
C THR A 164 -24.25 -13.41 4.40
N MET A 165 -24.92 -12.82 3.40
CA MET A 165 -26.30 -13.16 3.00
C MET A 165 -27.28 -13.23 4.20
N VAL A 166 -27.58 -12.08 4.82
CA VAL A 166 -28.56 -11.88 5.93
C VAL A 166 -28.19 -12.60 7.27
N THR A 167 -26.90 -12.95 7.42
CA THR A 167 -26.15 -13.40 8.62
C THR A 167 -26.41 -14.82 9.18
N ASN A 168 -25.38 -15.68 9.08
CA ASN A 168 -25.22 -16.92 9.87
C ASN A 168 -23.79 -17.01 10.48
N TRP A 169 -23.05 -15.89 10.54
CA TRP A 169 -21.72 -15.84 11.17
C TRP A 169 -21.84 -15.70 12.69
N THR A 170 -21.19 -16.60 13.40
CA THR A 170 -21.08 -16.62 14.86
C THR A 170 -19.80 -15.92 15.32
N SER A 171 -19.69 -15.65 16.63
CA SER A 171 -18.44 -15.16 17.23
C SER A 171 -17.27 -16.15 17.06
N ILE A 172 -17.56 -17.46 16.98
CA ILE A 172 -16.57 -18.51 16.73
C ILE A 172 -16.01 -18.35 15.32
N ASP A 173 -16.87 -18.10 14.32
CA ASP A 173 -16.44 -17.92 12.93
C ASP A 173 -15.54 -16.69 12.79
N THR A 174 -15.90 -15.57 13.42
CA THR A 174 -15.06 -14.36 13.40
C THR A 174 -13.72 -14.55 14.12
N SER A 175 -13.70 -15.33 15.21
CA SER A 175 -12.47 -15.69 15.93
C SER A 175 -11.54 -16.56 15.07
N VAL A 176 -12.09 -17.59 14.42
CA VAL A 176 -11.34 -18.45 13.49
C VAL A 176 -10.84 -17.67 12.28
N ALA A 177 -11.63 -16.72 11.75
CA ALA A 177 -11.18 -15.81 10.70
C ALA A 177 -9.93 -15.04 11.11
N CYS A 178 -9.91 -14.46 12.31
CA CYS A 178 -8.73 -13.76 12.83
C CYS A 178 -7.53 -14.69 13.07
N ARG A 179 -7.75 -15.93 13.52
CA ARG A 179 -6.69 -16.94 13.65
C ARG A 179 -6.09 -17.35 12.30
N SER A 180 -6.93 -17.47 11.27
CA SER A 180 -6.50 -17.72 9.88
C SER A 180 -5.56 -16.65 9.35
N MET A 181 -5.63 -15.45 9.93
CA MET A 181 -4.85 -14.28 9.57
C MET A 181 -3.59 -14.09 10.43
N GLY A 182 -3.29 -15.03 11.33
CA GLY A 182 -2.12 -14.96 12.20
C GLY A 182 -2.32 -14.12 13.45
N TYR A 183 -3.56 -13.87 13.88
CA TYR A 183 -3.91 -13.23 15.14
C TYR A 183 -4.36 -14.24 16.20
N GLY A 184 -4.42 -13.81 17.46
CA GLY A 184 -4.85 -14.69 18.55
C GLY A 184 -6.36 -14.93 18.57
N ASP A 185 -7.14 -13.87 18.34
CA ASP A 185 -8.60 -13.89 18.41
C ASP A 185 -9.20 -12.67 17.67
N GLY A 186 -10.53 -12.60 17.55
CA GLY A 186 -11.19 -11.44 16.99
C GLY A 186 -12.72 -11.53 16.94
N GLY A 187 -13.33 -10.48 16.40
CA GLY A 187 -14.77 -10.32 16.39
C GLY A 187 -15.27 -9.49 15.22
N PHE A 188 -16.60 -9.51 15.05
CA PHE A 188 -17.29 -8.59 14.15
C PHE A 188 -17.01 -7.14 14.57
N TRP A 189 -16.77 -6.29 13.59
CA TRP A 189 -16.56 -4.85 13.82
C TRP A 189 -17.68 -4.01 13.22
N ARG A 190 -17.83 -4.03 11.90
CA ARG A 190 -18.85 -3.26 11.19
C ARG A 190 -19.07 -3.80 9.79
N TRP A 191 -20.14 -3.33 9.17
CA TRP A 191 -20.41 -3.52 7.76
C TRP A 191 -19.63 -2.53 6.88
N TYR A 192 -19.08 -3.04 5.79
CA TYR A 192 -18.37 -2.28 4.78
C TYR A 192 -19.20 -2.17 3.53
N ARG A 193 -19.50 -0.93 3.11
CA ARG A 193 -20.19 -0.72 1.85
C ARG A 193 -19.43 -1.40 0.72
N ARG A 194 -20.13 -2.23 -0.05
CA ARG A 194 -19.51 -2.96 -1.15
C ARG A 194 -18.92 -1.98 -2.17
N VAL A 195 -17.70 -2.28 -2.61
CA VAL A 195 -17.03 -1.60 -3.72
C VAL A 195 -17.01 -2.60 -4.87
N ASN A 196 -17.39 -2.16 -6.07
CA ASN A 196 -17.66 -3.05 -7.21
C ASN A 196 -16.38 -3.46 -7.97
N ASP A 197 -15.34 -3.87 -7.24
CA ASP A 197 -14.03 -4.20 -7.83
C ASP A 197 -13.97 -5.67 -8.28
N THR A 198 -14.57 -6.57 -7.51
CA THR A 198 -14.62 -8.02 -7.79
C THR A 198 -15.93 -8.64 -7.31
N TYR A 199 -16.38 -9.71 -8.00
CA TYR A 199 -17.54 -10.48 -7.51
C TYR A 199 -17.27 -10.99 -6.08
N PRO A 200 -18.16 -10.69 -5.13
CA PRO A 200 -17.98 -11.07 -3.74
C PRO A 200 -18.12 -12.57 -3.58
N LEU A 201 -17.48 -13.08 -2.54
CA LEU A 201 -17.64 -14.44 -2.06
C LEU A 201 -18.86 -14.47 -1.12
N ALA A 202 -19.86 -15.25 -1.49
CA ALA A 202 -21.05 -15.45 -0.70
C ALA A 202 -20.81 -16.59 0.30
N MET A 203 -20.68 -16.24 1.59
CA MET A 203 -20.48 -17.19 2.67
C MET A 203 -21.51 -16.95 3.79
N PRO A 204 -22.71 -17.55 3.69
CA PRO A 204 -23.70 -17.43 4.75
C PRO A 204 -23.26 -18.12 6.03
N ALA A 205 -22.89 -19.40 5.97
CA ALA A 205 -22.66 -20.26 7.13
C ALA A 205 -21.27 -20.91 7.09
N PRO A 206 -20.25 -20.31 7.73
CA PRO A 206 -18.93 -20.92 7.86
C PRO A 206 -18.94 -22.22 8.67
N GLY A 207 -19.73 -22.29 9.76
CA GLY A 207 -19.87 -23.49 10.58
C GLY A 207 -18.57 -23.89 11.31
N CYS A 208 -17.80 -22.93 11.79
CA CYS A 208 -16.53 -23.20 12.45
C CYS A 208 -16.70 -23.79 13.86
N VAL A 209 -15.78 -24.68 14.24
CA VAL A 209 -15.62 -25.16 15.62
C VAL A 209 -14.57 -24.34 16.39
N PRO A 210 -14.65 -24.21 17.73
CA PRO A 210 -13.69 -23.43 18.51
C PRO A 210 -12.22 -23.87 18.36
N SER A 211 -11.99 -25.15 18.07
CA SER A 211 -10.65 -25.72 17.87
C SER A 211 -10.06 -25.49 16.47
N ALA A 212 -10.84 -24.98 15.52
CA ALA A 212 -10.37 -24.68 14.17
C ALA A 212 -9.28 -23.61 14.20
N LYS A 213 -8.21 -23.82 13.43
CA LYS A 213 -7.09 -22.87 13.34
C LYS A 213 -7.23 -21.95 12.13
N ASN A 214 -7.88 -22.44 11.08
CA ASN A 214 -8.09 -21.74 9.83
C ASN A 214 -9.57 -21.82 9.40
N LEU A 215 -10.06 -20.83 8.65
CA LEU A 215 -11.38 -20.83 8.03
C LEU A 215 -11.55 -22.03 7.09
N TRP A 216 -10.47 -22.48 6.44
CA TRP A 216 -10.49 -23.71 5.63
C TRP A 216 -10.81 -24.98 6.42
N ASP A 217 -10.65 -24.97 7.76
CA ASP A 217 -11.04 -26.09 8.61
C ASP A 217 -12.55 -26.12 8.90
N CYS A 218 -13.29 -25.06 8.55
CA CYS A 218 -14.71 -24.93 8.82
C CYS A 218 -15.56 -25.57 7.72
N ASP A 219 -16.68 -26.20 8.09
CA ASP A 219 -17.48 -26.99 7.17
C ASP A 219 -17.96 -26.22 5.93
N GLY A 220 -18.30 -24.94 6.08
CA GLY A 220 -18.73 -24.07 4.98
C GLY A 220 -17.64 -23.73 3.96
N PHE A 221 -16.37 -23.83 4.35
CA PHE A 221 -15.20 -23.55 3.50
C PHE A 221 -14.48 -24.80 3.02
N LYS A 222 -14.79 -25.98 3.59
CA LYS A 222 -14.09 -27.24 3.35
C LYS A 222 -14.17 -27.74 1.90
N ASP A 223 -15.27 -27.44 1.20
CA ASP A 223 -15.40 -27.68 -0.25
C ASP A 223 -15.32 -26.35 -1.04
N PRO A 224 -14.18 -26.06 -1.68
CA PRO A 224 -14.04 -24.87 -2.52
C PRO A 224 -15.06 -24.79 -3.66
N ASN A 225 -15.61 -25.91 -4.14
CA ASN A 225 -16.55 -25.91 -5.27
C ASN A 225 -17.97 -25.49 -4.86
N SER A 226 -18.32 -25.65 -3.58
CA SER A 226 -19.62 -25.20 -3.06
C SER A 226 -19.66 -23.69 -2.79
N ILE A 227 -18.50 -23.03 -2.71
CA ILE A 227 -18.39 -21.59 -2.48
C ILE A 227 -18.90 -20.82 -3.71
N ARG A 228 -19.98 -20.07 -3.53
CA ARG A 228 -20.63 -19.32 -4.60
C ARG A 228 -20.03 -17.92 -4.71
N MET A 229 -19.89 -17.45 -5.95
CA MET A 229 -19.49 -16.08 -6.28
C MET A 229 -20.60 -15.45 -7.12
N SER A 230 -21.23 -14.39 -6.62
CA SER A 230 -22.25 -13.65 -7.38
C SER A 230 -22.62 -12.35 -6.69
N GLU A 231 -22.74 -11.27 -7.46
CA GLU A 231 -23.34 -10.01 -6.97
C GLU A 231 -24.81 -10.20 -6.57
N ASN A 232 -25.56 -11.01 -7.33
CA ASN A 232 -26.99 -11.20 -7.12
C ASN A 232 -27.29 -12.01 -5.85
N LEU A 233 -26.40 -12.93 -5.47
CA LEU A 233 -26.57 -13.69 -4.22
C LEU A 233 -26.49 -12.78 -3.00
N CYS A 234 -25.62 -11.77 -3.06
CA CYS A 234 -25.47 -10.82 -1.98
C CYS A 234 -26.50 -9.70 -2.00
N GLN A 235 -27.38 -9.60 -3.00
CA GLN A 235 -28.50 -8.65 -3.07
C GLN A 235 -28.18 -7.19 -2.66
N GLY A 236 -26.95 -6.72 -2.89
CA GLY A 236 -26.51 -5.38 -2.48
C GLY A 236 -26.12 -5.23 -1.00
N GLU A 237 -26.01 -6.34 -0.25
CA GLU A 237 -25.52 -6.36 1.12
C GLU A 237 -24.08 -5.84 1.23
N ASP A 238 -23.76 -5.34 2.42
CA ASP A 238 -22.42 -4.90 2.76
C ASP A 238 -21.50 -6.10 3.04
N ASP A 239 -20.20 -5.88 2.86
CA ASP A 239 -19.18 -6.88 3.14
C ASP A 239 -18.85 -6.89 4.65
N ILE A 240 -18.48 -8.05 5.20
CA ILE A 240 -18.17 -8.18 6.62
C ILE A 240 -16.84 -7.51 6.96
N GLY A 241 -16.84 -6.70 8.02
CA GLY A 241 -15.64 -6.14 8.63
C GLY A 241 -15.34 -6.77 9.99
N LEU A 242 -14.07 -7.09 10.21
CA LEU A 242 -13.60 -7.71 11.45
C LEU A 242 -12.63 -6.79 12.20
N TYR A 243 -12.49 -7.06 13.50
CA TYR A 243 -11.41 -6.54 14.34
C TYR A 243 -10.72 -7.71 15.04
N CYS A 244 -9.42 -7.88 14.78
CA CYS A 244 -8.57 -8.91 15.35
C CYS A 244 -7.64 -8.36 16.44
N TRP A 245 -7.44 -9.13 17.49
CA TRP A 245 -6.56 -8.79 18.61
C TRP A 245 -5.71 -9.99 19.05
N GLY A 246 -4.95 -9.80 20.12
CA GLY A 246 -4.00 -10.80 20.60
C GLY A 246 -2.64 -10.74 19.90
N GLN A 247 -1.71 -11.52 20.45
CA GLN A 247 -0.35 -11.64 19.93
C GLN A 247 -0.35 -12.31 18.55
N PRO A 248 0.60 -11.97 17.67
CA PRO A 248 0.75 -12.68 16.41
C PRO A 248 1.03 -14.17 16.64
N THR A 249 0.48 -15.02 15.78
CA THR A 249 0.61 -16.49 15.88
C THR A 249 1.46 -17.09 14.76
N PHE A 250 1.94 -16.29 13.80
CA PHE A 250 2.78 -16.76 12.69
C PHE A 250 4.21 -17.07 13.14
N ASN A 251 4.85 -18.08 12.54
CA ASN A 251 6.17 -18.53 12.96
C ASN A 251 7.24 -17.43 12.77
N GLY A 252 8.12 -17.28 13.76
CA GLY A 252 9.24 -16.32 13.70
C GLY A 252 8.88 -14.86 13.93
N TRP A 253 7.62 -14.50 14.26
CA TRP A 253 7.22 -13.10 14.47
C TRP A 253 8.11 -12.36 15.48
N ALA A 254 8.40 -12.98 16.62
CA ALA A 254 9.25 -12.43 17.68
C ALA A 254 10.76 -12.54 17.40
N ARG A 255 11.17 -13.03 16.22
CA ARG A 255 12.58 -13.15 15.82
C ARG A 255 13.01 -12.06 14.85
N HIS A 256 12.10 -11.18 14.43
CA HIS A 256 12.46 -10.03 13.59
C HIS A 256 13.32 -9.05 14.39
N TRP A 257 14.10 -8.26 13.68
CA TRP A 257 14.76 -7.09 14.26
C TRP A 257 13.82 -5.89 14.21
N LYS A 258 14.12 -4.81 14.92
CA LYS A 258 13.18 -3.69 15.14
C LYS A 258 12.88 -2.87 13.90
N GLY A 259 13.80 -2.83 12.94
CA GLY A 259 13.73 -1.95 11.77
C GLY A 259 14.51 -0.66 11.96
N VAL A 260 14.34 0.24 10.99
CA VAL A 260 14.94 1.58 10.98
C VAL A 260 13.84 2.61 11.25
N SER A 261 14.09 3.52 12.19
CA SER A 261 13.19 4.62 12.52
C SER A 261 13.90 5.95 12.39
N ILE A 262 13.42 6.80 11.49
CA ILE A 262 13.94 8.15 11.23
C ILE A 262 12.94 9.16 11.78
N TYR A 263 13.37 9.97 12.74
CA TYR A 263 12.55 10.94 13.44
C TYR A 263 13.00 12.35 13.12
N ASN A 264 12.14 13.13 12.47
CA ASN A 264 12.32 14.56 12.22
C ASN A 264 13.72 14.86 11.67
N SER A 265 14.11 14.14 10.61
CA SER A 265 15.42 14.28 9.97
C SER A 265 15.69 15.74 9.61
N PRO A 266 16.92 16.25 9.82
CA PRO A 266 17.33 17.55 9.31
C PRO A 266 17.04 17.67 7.81
N PHE A 267 16.68 18.86 7.35
CA PHE A 267 16.33 19.15 5.97
C PHE A 267 16.83 20.52 5.53
N TYR A 268 16.84 20.74 4.22
CA TYR A 268 17.14 22.02 3.58
C TYR A 268 16.09 22.31 2.50
N TYR A 269 15.98 23.56 2.06
CA TYR A 269 15.01 23.93 1.04
C TYR A 269 15.64 23.85 -0.35
N VAL A 270 14.94 23.19 -1.28
CA VAL A 270 15.28 23.14 -2.70
C VAL A 270 14.20 23.81 -3.54
N PRO A 271 14.54 24.47 -4.66
CA PRO A 271 13.54 24.96 -5.61
C PRO A 271 12.66 23.81 -6.11
N ALA A 272 11.34 23.99 -6.03
CA ALA A 272 10.35 23.03 -6.48
C ALA A 272 9.94 23.25 -7.95
N ASP A 273 10.31 24.40 -8.52
CA ASP A 273 10.00 24.81 -9.88
C ASP A 273 11.23 25.40 -10.59
N PRO A 274 11.29 25.34 -11.94
CA PRO A 274 12.38 25.93 -12.71
C PRO A 274 12.53 27.44 -12.51
N ASP A 275 11.41 28.12 -12.23
CA ASP A 275 11.35 29.57 -12.02
C ASP A 275 11.79 29.97 -10.59
N MET A 276 12.10 28.99 -9.72
CA MET A 276 12.56 29.16 -8.33
C MET A 276 11.61 29.96 -7.43
N VAL A 277 10.31 29.98 -7.74
CA VAL A 277 9.29 30.71 -6.97
C VAL A 277 8.79 29.87 -5.79
N ALA A 278 8.81 28.55 -5.92
CA ALA A 278 8.41 27.61 -4.89
C ALA A 278 9.64 26.88 -4.34
N ALA A 279 9.66 26.67 -3.03
CA ALA A 279 10.67 25.84 -2.38
C ALA A 279 9.99 24.68 -1.65
N GLN A 280 10.66 23.53 -1.62
CA GLN A 280 10.21 22.36 -0.87
C GLN A 280 11.32 21.86 0.05
N PRO A 281 10.98 21.27 1.21
CA PRO A 281 11.97 20.69 2.10
C PRO A 281 12.47 19.35 1.53
N GLU A 282 13.78 19.18 1.50
CA GLU A 282 14.48 17.94 1.16
C GLU A 282 15.33 17.49 2.36
N SER A 283 15.18 16.24 2.75
CA SER A 283 15.93 15.66 3.87
C SER A 283 17.42 15.51 3.55
N TYR A 284 18.28 15.72 4.54
CA TYR A 284 19.69 15.33 4.45
C TYR A 284 19.88 13.81 4.47
N SER A 285 18.91 13.06 4.98
CA SER A 285 18.96 11.61 5.01
C SER A 285 18.67 11.02 3.63
N ARG A 286 19.44 10.00 3.24
CA ARG A 286 19.34 9.32 1.96
C ARG A 286 19.43 7.82 2.14
N LEU A 287 18.53 7.11 1.46
CA LEU A 287 18.46 5.67 1.43
C LEU A 287 18.52 5.24 -0.03
N GLU A 288 19.66 4.74 -0.48
CA GLU A 288 19.85 4.34 -1.87
C GLU A 288 20.43 2.92 -1.93
N PHE A 289 19.80 2.02 -2.69
CA PHE A 289 20.22 0.61 -2.85
C PHE A 289 20.45 -0.11 -1.52
N ILE A 290 19.37 -0.23 -0.75
CA ILE A 290 19.36 -0.85 0.59
C ILE A 290 18.33 -1.95 0.64
N ASP A 291 18.73 -3.09 1.20
CA ASP A 291 17.85 -4.21 1.50
C ASP A 291 17.52 -4.24 2.99
N ILE A 292 16.25 -4.05 3.33
CA ILE A 292 15.71 -4.14 4.70
C ILE A 292 14.82 -5.37 4.74
N LEU A 293 15.35 -6.49 5.25
CA LEU A 293 14.65 -7.78 5.24
C LEU A 293 14.38 -8.28 6.65
N TYR A 294 13.21 -8.89 6.86
CA TYR A 294 12.83 -9.53 8.14
C TYR A 294 12.89 -8.59 9.36
N ALA A 295 12.48 -7.33 9.16
CA ALA A 295 12.34 -6.33 10.22
C ALA A 295 10.91 -6.28 10.80
N GLY A 296 10.69 -5.49 11.86
CA GLY A 296 9.37 -5.20 12.40
C GLY A 296 9.01 -5.85 13.73
N TYR A 297 9.98 -6.11 14.62
CA TYR A 297 9.70 -6.52 16.00
C TYR A 297 10.59 -5.77 17.00
N ASP A 298 9.97 -5.15 18.00
CA ASP A 298 10.68 -4.50 19.10
C ASP A 298 10.77 -5.45 20.30
N GLY A 299 12.00 -5.82 20.67
CA GLY A 299 12.26 -6.72 21.79
C GLY A 299 11.94 -6.12 23.16
N TYR A 300 11.95 -4.78 23.27
CA TYR A 300 11.64 -4.09 24.52
C TYR A 300 10.13 -4.05 24.78
N THR A 301 9.36 -3.55 23.81
CA THR A 301 7.89 -3.49 23.94
C THR A 301 7.19 -4.83 23.65
N LYS A 302 7.92 -5.80 23.10
CA LYS A 302 7.42 -7.11 22.63
C LYS A 302 6.28 -6.98 21.61
N ASN A 303 6.30 -5.91 20.82
CA ASN A 303 5.30 -5.60 19.83
C ASN A 303 5.87 -5.60 18.41
N VAL A 304 4.99 -5.81 17.44
CA VAL A 304 5.34 -5.72 16.02
C VAL A 304 5.36 -4.25 15.57
N THR A 305 6.47 -3.87 14.96
CA THR A 305 6.78 -2.54 14.43
C THR A 305 6.91 -2.59 12.91
N THR A 306 7.08 -1.43 12.28
CA THR A 306 7.27 -1.34 10.83
C THR A 306 8.75 -1.51 10.49
N ALA A 307 9.07 -1.95 9.27
CA ALA A 307 10.47 -2.15 8.88
C ALA A 307 11.22 -0.83 8.68
N LEU A 308 10.57 0.14 8.04
CA LEU A 308 11.04 1.51 7.94
C LEU A 308 9.96 2.46 8.45
N TYR A 309 10.23 3.17 9.54
CA TYR A 309 9.39 4.23 10.08
C TYR A 309 10.04 5.58 9.80
N VAL A 310 9.27 6.53 9.28
CA VAL A 310 9.74 7.87 8.96
C VAL A 310 8.73 8.90 9.46
N GLU A 311 9.22 9.86 10.24
CA GLU A 311 8.45 10.99 10.74
C GLU A 311 9.08 12.32 10.29
N GLY A 312 8.25 13.27 9.86
CA GLY A 312 8.70 14.59 9.40
C GLY A 312 9.10 14.61 7.92
N VAL A 313 10.25 15.20 7.56
CA VAL A 313 10.67 15.28 6.15
C VAL A 313 11.26 13.94 5.68
N PRO A 314 10.64 13.25 4.71
CA PRO A 314 11.10 11.94 4.26
C PRO A 314 12.50 11.96 3.66
N PRO A 315 13.31 10.89 3.82
CA PRO A 315 14.54 10.73 3.07
C PRO A 315 14.25 10.50 1.58
N ILE A 316 15.21 10.82 0.73
CA ILE A 316 15.16 10.36 -0.66
C ILE A 316 15.40 8.85 -0.67
N MET A 317 14.52 8.12 -1.35
CA MET A 317 14.56 6.66 -1.43
C MET A 317 14.64 6.19 -2.88
N ASN A 318 15.69 5.44 -3.21
CA ASN A 318 15.90 4.87 -4.54
C ASN A 318 16.48 3.46 -4.43
N GLY A 319 15.94 2.47 -5.12
CA GLY A 319 16.52 1.11 -5.11
C GLY A 319 16.33 0.36 -3.79
N LEU A 320 15.31 0.66 -2.99
CA LEU A 320 15.07 -0.05 -1.73
C LEU A 320 14.43 -1.41 -1.98
N ARG A 321 14.83 -2.42 -1.20
CA ARG A 321 14.14 -3.71 -1.11
C ARG A 321 13.66 -3.93 0.32
N VAL A 322 12.36 -3.77 0.55
CA VAL A 322 11.73 -3.96 1.88
C VAL A 322 10.84 -5.19 1.83
N GLN A 323 11.30 -6.29 2.44
CA GLN A 323 10.59 -7.57 2.34
C GLN A 323 10.44 -8.32 3.65
N ARG A 324 9.35 -9.07 3.75
CA ARG A 324 9.09 -10.02 4.85
C ARG A 324 9.09 -9.36 6.22
N SER A 325 8.56 -8.15 6.30
CA SER A 325 8.39 -7.44 7.57
C SER A 325 7.31 -8.12 8.42
N ALA A 326 7.49 -8.14 9.75
CA ALA A 326 6.50 -8.65 10.70
C ALA A 326 5.22 -7.79 10.79
N ARG A 327 5.23 -6.59 10.21
CA ARG A 327 4.10 -5.69 10.05
C ARG A 327 4.27 -4.89 8.75
N ASP A 328 4.11 -3.57 8.78
CA ASP A 328 4.11 -2.72 7.60
C ASP A 328 5.54 -2.57 7.03
N GLY A 329 5.66 -2.47 5.70
CA GLY A 329 6.94 -2.27 5.03
C GLY A 329 7.52 -0.89 5.33
N ILE A 330 6.90 0.17 4.78
CA ILE A 330 7.32 1.55 5.01
C ILE A 330 6.16 2.36 5.57
N TYR A 331 6.42 3.12 6.63
CA TYR A 331 5.43 3.94 7.32
C TYR A 331 5.87 5.39 7.42
N PHE A 332 5.12 6.28 6.78
CA PHE A 332 5.27 7.73 6.87
C PHE A 332 4.22 8.29 7.83
N PHE A 333 4.69 8.86 8.93
CA PHE A 333 3.87 9.56 9.90
C PHE A 333 4.13 11.06 9.81
N GLU A 334 3.07 11.85 9.65
CA GLU A 334 3.15 13.31 9.57
C GLU A 334 4.21 13.82 8.56
N PRO A 335 4.23 13.30 7.31
CA PRO A 335 5.20 13.78 6.35
C PRO A 335 4.93 15.25 5.98
N ASN A 336 5.97 16.06 6.19
CA ASN A 336 5.98 17.52 6.00
C ASN A 336 6.76 17.94 4.73
N GLY A 337 7.02 16.98 3.84
CA GLY A 337 7.67 17.17 2.56
C GLY A 337 7.26 16.06 1.58
N PRO A 338 7.65 16.18 0.30
CA PRO A 338 7.27 15.19 -0.70
C PRO A 338 7.90 13.84 -0.39
N ILE A 339 7.10 12.78 -0.44
CA ILE A 339 7.61 11.40 -0.37
C ILE A 339 8.07 11.00 -1.78
N ILE A 340 9.36 10.73 -1.94
CA ILE A 340 9.95 10.33 -3.24
C ILE A 340 10.52 8.92 -3.10
N LEU A 341 9.92 7.97 -3.81
CA LEU A 341 10.31 6.56 -3.84
C LEU A 341 10.47 6.10 -5.29
N ALA A 342 11.66 5.65 -5.66
CA ALA A 342 11.97 5.18 -7.01
C ALA A 342 12.63 3.79 -7.01
N ASN A 343 12.44 3.04 -8.10
CA ASN A 343 13.16 1.77 -8.39
C ASN A 343 13.15 0.75 -7.24
N SER A 344 12.10 0.73 -6.42
CA SER A 344 12.09 -0.03 -5.16
C SER A 344 11.17 -1.24 -5.25
N THR A 345 11.39 -2.25 -4.40
CA THR A 345 10.54 -3.42 -4.26
C THR A 345 10.08 -3.54 -2.81
N ILE A 346 8.77 -3.47 -2.58
CA ILE A 346 8.14 -3.61 -1.27
C ILE A 346 7.19 -4.80 -1.33
N SER A 347 7.64 -5.96 -0.85
CA SER A 347 6.86 -7.19 -1.02
C SER A 347 6.83 -8.11 0.19
N ASP A 348 5.80 -8.96 0.24
CA ASP A 348 5.69 -10.05 1.20
C ASP A 348 5.70 -9.58 2.68
N ASN A 349 5.25 -8.35 2.93
CA ASN A 349 5.16 -7.81 4.29
C ASN A 349 3.84 -8.23 4.96
N ARG A 350 3.89 -8.59 6.25
CA ARG A 350 2.70 -9.01 7.04
C ARG A 350 1.75 -7.87 7.36
N GLY A 351 2.10 -6.63 7.05
CA GLY A 351 1.29 -5.44 7.17
C GLY A 351 0.94 -4.84 5.82
N HIS A 352 0.72 -3.52 5.80
CA HIS A 352 0.62 -2.76 4.56
C HIS A 352 1.99 -2.65 3.87
N GLY A 353 2.00 -2.46 2.55
CA GLY A 353 3.25 -2.19 1.84
C GLY A 353 3.80 -0.81 2.19
N LEU A 354 3.04 0.22 1.84
CA LEU A 354 3.36 1.62 2.07
C LEU A 354 2.22 2.30 2.84
N VAL A 355 2.54 2.95 3.95
CA VAL A 355 1.58 3.64 4.81
C VAL A 355 1.89 5.13 4.81
N ILE A 356 0.90 5.97 4.52
CA ILE A 356 0.98 7.42 4.64
C ILE A 356 -0.12 7.87 5.58
N GLU A 357 0.28 8.42 6.73
CA GLU A 357 -0.64 8.89 7.74
C GLU A 357 -0.40 10.36 8.09
N ASN A 358 -1.48 11.12 8.22
CA ASN A 358 -1.48 12.49 8.74
C ASN A 358 -0.56 13.46 7.96
N THR A 359 -0.46 13.29 6.64
CA THR A 359 0.36 14.17 5.80
C THR A 359 -0.16 15.61 5.75
N THR A 360 0.76 16.57 5.86
CA THR A 360 0.47 18.00 5.64
C THR A 360 0.72 18.42 4.20
N ASP A 361 1.71 17.81 3.54
CA ASP A 361 2.10 18.12 2.16
C ASP A 361 1.25 17.39 1.10
N GLY A 362 0.88 16.13 1.35
CA GLY A 362 0.03 15.32 0.47
C GLY A 362 0.69 14.76 -0.78
N ARG A 363 1.94 15.13 -1.11
CA ARG A 363 2.61 14.66 -2.34
C ARG A 363 3.35 13.34 -2.11
N LEU A 364 2.99 12.36 -2.93
CA LEU A 364 3.62 11.04 -2.99
C LEU A 364 4.01 10.73 -4.44
N PHE A 365 5.31 10.57 -4.68
CA PHE A 365 5.87 10.19 -5.97
C PHE A 365 6.46 8.78 -5.88
N VAL A 366 5.76 7.81 -6.47
CA VAL A 366 6.20 6.41 -6.55
C VAL A 366 6.46 6.08 -8.01
N ASN A 367 7.72 5.83 -8.37
CA ASN A 367 8.14 5.54 -9.74
C ASN A 367 8.88 4.21 -9.83
N TYR A 368 8.67 3.43 -10.90
CA TYR A 368 9.31 2.13 -11.13
C TYR A 368 9.40 1.23 -9.89
N THR A 369 8.37 1.26 -9.05
CA THR A 369 8.37 0.58 -7.74
C THR A 369 7.32 -0.52 -7.73
N LEU A 370 7.74 -1.72 -7.35
CA LEU A 370 6.89 -2.90 -7.24
C LEU A 370 6.38 -3.05 -5.81
N ILE A 371 5.06 -2.95 -5.60
CA ILE A 371 4.42 -3.17 -4.30
C ILE A 371 3.45 -4.35 -4.42
N THR A 372 3.86 -5.54 -3.98
CA THR A 372 3.12 -6.79 -4.23
C THR A 372 3.13 -7.74 -3.04
N ASN A 373 2.17 -8.66 -2.97
CA ASN A 373 2.10 -9.70 -1.95
C ASN A 373 2.13 -9.21 -0.49
N ASN A 374 1.83 -7.93 -0.25
CA ASN A 374 1.67 -7.39 1.09
C ASN A 374 0.31 -7.83 1.64
N TYR A 375 0.30 -8.10 2.94
CA TYR A 375 -0.83 -8.72 3.61
C TYR A 375 -2.02 -7.76 3.77
N GLY A 376 -1.75 -6.51 4.16
CA GLY A 376 -2.74 -5.44 4.17
C GLY A 376 -2.92 -4.81 2.78
N ASP A 377 -3.36 -3.55 2.78
CA ASP A 377 -3.33 -2.72 1.58
C ASP A 377 -1.91 -2.55 1.01
N GLY A 378 -1.81 -2.45 -0.31
CA GLY A 378 -0.54 -2.17 -0.99
C GLY A 378 -0.04 -0.77 -0.60
N ILE A 379 -0.84 0.25 -0.92
CA ILE A 379 -0.64 1.62 -0.46
C ILE A 379 -1.84 1.99 0.40
N TRP A 380 -1.59 2.27 1.67
CA TRP A 380 -2.60 2.73 2.61
C TRP A 380 -2.38 4.22 2.88
N TYR A 381 -3.36 5.03 2.52
CA TYR A 381 -3.31 6.48 2.72
C TYR A 381 -4.44 6.89 3.65
N ARG A 382 -4.09 7.56 4.76
CA ARG A 382 -5.06 8.15 5.67
C ARG A 382 -4.67 9.57 6.05
N GLN A 383 -5.43 10.52 5.54
CA GLN A 383 -5.42 11.88 6.06
C GLN A 383 -6.18 11.88 7.40
N ARG A 384 -5.50 12.12 8.52
CA ARG A 384 -6.17 12.44 9.79
C ARG A 384 -6.37 13.95 9.84
N TYR A 385 -7.56 14.37 10.25
CA TYR A 385 -7.83 15.77 10.56
C TYR A 385 -8.03 15.87 12.08
N GLY A 386 -7.14 16.58 12.76
CA GLY A 386 -7.19 16.77 14.21
C GLY A 386 -6.12 15.98 14.96
N GLY A 387 -5.00 16.67 15.21
CA GLY A 387 -3.88 16.24 16.03
C GLY A 387 -2.72 17.22 15.80
N ASP A 388 -2.50 18.13 16.76
CA ASP A 388 -1.50 19.20 16.79
C ASP A 388 -1.68 20.40 15.83
N THR A 389 -2.61 21.30 16.17
CA THR A 389 -2.34 22.73 15.99
C THR A 389 -1.31 23.15 17.06
N LEU A 390 -0.04 23.27 16.68
CA LEU A 390 0.95 24.03 17.45
C LEU A 390 0.57 25.52 17.40
N VAL A 391 -0.34 25.96 18.26
CA VAL A 391 -0.67 27.39 18.39
C VAL A 391 0.44 28.08 19.18
N ARG A 392 1.27 28.84 18.48
CA ARG A 392 2.21 29.79 19.09
C ARG A 392 1.38 30.91 19.74
N ARG A 393 1.24 30.94 21.06
CA ARG A 393 0.78 32.16 21.75
C ARG A 393 1.89 33.22 21.65
N PRO A 394 1.64 34.41 21.08
CA PRO A 394 2.62 35.49 21.13
C PRO A 394 2.82 35.90 22.60
N GLY A 395 4.04 35.82 23.13
CA GLY A 395 4.40 36.52 24.38
C GLY A 395 5.03 35.74 25.54
N MET A 396 5.47 34.47 25.42
CA MET A 396 6.29 33.85 26.49
C MET A 396 7.42 32.96 25.95
N PRO A 397 8.65 33.06 26.51
CA PRO A 397 9.75 32.18 26.17
C PRO A 397 9.70 30.87 26.98
N GLY A 398 9.84 29.73 26.29
CA GLY A 398 10.30 28.48 26.90
C GLY A 398 9.25 27.61 27.62
N ARG A 399 8.36 26.95 26.86
CA ARG A 399 7.92 25.54 27.09
C ARG A 399 6.82 25.16 26.07
N TYR A 400 7.13 24.20 25.20
CA TYR A 400 6.13 23.53 24.37
C TYR A 400 5.26 22.64 25.26
N LYS A 401 3.93 22.76 25.19
CA LYS A 401 3.01 21.77 25.74
C LYS A 401 2.12 21.25 24.61
N ARG A 402 2.22 19.95 24.31
CA ARG A 402 1.22 19.20 23.53
C ARG A 402 -0.09 19.25 24.30
N GLN A 403 -1.15 19.78 23.70
CA GLN A 403 -2.51 19.63 24.22
C GLN A 403 -3.27 18.67 23.30
N VAL A 404 -3.37 17.42 23.75
CA VAL A 404 -4.36 16.46 23.22
C VAL A 404 -5.71 16.91 23.75
N GLN A 405 -6.59 17.45 22.91
CA GLN A 405 -8.00 17.60 23.28
C GLN A 405 -8.69 16.23 23.14
N PRO A 406 -9.27 15.67 24.21
CA PRO A 406 -10.05 14.44 24.12
C PRO A 406 -11.44 14.80 23.61
N HIS A 407 -11.65 14.80 22.29
CA HIS A 407 -13.00 14.84 21.75
C HIS A 407 -13.62 13.44 21.80
N LEU A 408 -14.41 13.28 22.84
CA LEU A 408 -15.28 12.19 23.20
C LEU A 408 -16.40 11.96 22.15
N HIS A 409 -16.08 11.70 20.88
CA HIS A 409 -17.04 11.26 19.84
C HIS A 409 -16.36 10.27 18.87
N MET A 410 -15.79 9.22 19.46
CA MET A 410 -15.32 8.04 18.75
C MET A 410 -16.54 7.15 18.47
N ASN A 411 -17.34 7.47 17.46
CA ASN A 411 -18.34 6.60 16.79
C ASN A 411 -19.14 7.42 15.77
N LEU A 412 -18.51 7.81 14.66
CA LEU A 412 -19.12 8.00 13.33
C LEU A 412 -17.97 8.40 12.40
N MET A 413 -17.21 7.40 11.93
CA MET A 413 -16.26 7.60 10.83
C MET A 413 -17.10 7.86 9.57
N ASN A 414 -17.51 9.11 9.38
CA ASN A 414 -18.11 9.56 8.14
C ASN A 414 -17.08 9.34 7.04
N ILE A 415 -17.39 8.43 6.12
CA ILE A 415 -16.96 8.53 4.73
C ILE A 415 -17.13 10.00 4.34
N ASP A 416 -16.05 10.66 3.91
CA ASP A 416 -16.08 12.07 3.54
C ASP A 416 -17.26 12.33 2.61
N ARG A 417 -18.24 13.11 3.09
CA ARG A 417 -19.27 13.67 2.22
C ARG A 417 -18.58 14.75 1.37
N PRO A 418 -18.82 14.80 0.06
CA PRO A 418 -18.28 15.86 -0.78
C PRO A 418 -18.66 17.23 -0.19
N ARG A 419 -17.69 18.16 -0.17
CA ARG A 419 -17.87 19.49 0.44
C ARG A 419 -18.77 20.40 -0.40
N ALA A 420 -18.97 20.06 -1.66
CA ALA A 420 -19.96 20.66 -2.55
C ALA A 420 -20.39 19.68 -3.63
N GLU A 421 -21.63 19.85 -4.08
CA GLU A 421 -22.25 19.12 -5.18
C GLU A 421 -22.37 20.04 -6.40
N ILE A 422 -21.78 19.63 -7.51
CA ILE A 422 -21.87 20.40 -8.76
C ILE A 422 -23.29 20.20 -9.31
N CYS A 423 -24.01 21.31 -9.51
CA CYS A 423 -25.45 21.48 -9.86
C CYS A 423 -26.21 22.32 -8.81
N GLU A 424 -25.65 22.53 -7.60
CA GLU A 424 -26.19 23.43 -6.57
C GLU A 424 -25.32 24.70 -6.41
N SER A 425 -25.93 25.83 -6.01
CA SER A 425 -25.19 27.08 -5.85
C SER A 425 -24.38 27.11 -4.55
N HIS A 426 -23.08 26.88 -4.66
CA HIS A 426 -22.16 26.92 -3.52
C HIS A 426 -21.30 28.19 -3.55
N LYS A 427 -21.24 28.91 -2.43
CA LYS A 427 -20.38 30.08 -2.22
C LYS A 427 -19.42 29.80 -1.07
N TYR A 428 -18.12 29.71 -1.37
CA TYR A 428 -17.09 29.46 -0.37
C TYR A 428 -16.71 30.74 0.40
N ASN A 429 -16.38 30.58 1.68
CA ASN A 429 -15.83 31.65 2.52
C ASN A 429 -14.35 31.86 2.19
N GLU A 430 -13.93 33.13 2.04
CA GLU A 430 -12.58 33.53 1.64
C GLU A 430 -11.48 33.18 2.67
N SER A 431 -11.87 32.75 3.87
CA SER A 431 -10.97 32.32 4.94
C SER A 431 -10.62 30.83 4.92
N MET A 432 -11.24 30.02 4.03
CA MET A 432 -10.95 28.59 3.93
C MET A 432 -9.76 28.33 2.99
N PHE A 433 -8.80 27.51 3.43
CA PHE A 433 -7.61 27.11 2.66
C PHE A 433 -7.83 25.74 1.99
N PHE A 434 -7.26 25.56 0.78
CA PHE A 434 -7.34 24.32 -0.01
C PHE A 434 -6.60 23.14 0.67
N PRO A 435 -7.00 21.86 0.46
CA PRO A 435 -7.87 21.32 -0.61
C PRO A 435 -9.34 21.04 -0.24
N HIS A 436 -10.20 20.86 -1.26
CA HIS A 436 -11.62 20.50 -1.14
C HIS A 436 -11.98 19.30 -2.03
N LEU A 437 -12.83 18.39 -1.53
CA LEU A 437 -13.36 17.25 -2.27
C LEU A 437 -14.72 17.61 -2.89
N PHE A 438 -14.85 17.43 -4.20
CA PHE A 438 -16.06 17.70 -4.97
C PHE A 438 -16.62 16.40 -5.54
N ALA A 439 -17.95 16.28 -5.61
CA ALA A 439 -18.60 15.20 -6.34
C ALA A 439 -19.61 15.77 -7.34
N ILE A 440 -19.77 15.07 -8.47
CA ILE A 440 -20.78 15.36 -9.48
C ILE A 440 -21.58 14.10 -9.72
N HIS A 441 -22.90 14.19 -9.62
CA HIS A 441 -23.80 13.13 -10.05
C HIS A 441 -24.81 13.69 -11.06
N LEU A 442 -24.58 13.44 -12.35
CA LEU A 442 -25.54 13.77 -13.39
C LEU A 442 -26.57 12.64 -13.47
N GLN A 443 -27.85 12.97 -13.26
CA GLN A 443 -28.94 12.00 -13.39
C GLN A 443 -29.18 11.64 -14.86
N ASN A 444 -29.72 10.45 -15.12
CA ASN A 444 -30.08 10.00 -16.48
C ASN A 444 -31.09 10.98 -17.10
N GLY A 445 -30.76 11.56 -18.27
CA GLY A 445 -31.66 12.42 -19.04
C GLY A 445 -31.11 13.81 -19.39
N SER A 446 -29.89 14.17 -18.97
CA SER A 446 -29.24 15.41 -19.39
C SER A 446 -28.77 15.33 -20.86
N SER A 447 -29.67 15.62 -21.81
CA SER A 447 -29.30 15.80 -23.21
C SER A 447 -28.73 17.21 -23.43
N TYR A 448 -27.61 17.29 -24.13
CA TYR A 448 -27.06 18.56 -24.61
C TYR A 448 -27.83 18.96 -25.88
N SER A 449 -28.59 20.06 -25.80
CA SER A 449 -29.11 20.77 -26.97
C SER A 449 -28.37 22.09 -27.08
N GLU A 450 -27.85 22.42 -28.26
CA GLU A 450 -27.20 23.72 -28.54
C GLU A 450 -28.11 24.92 -28.25
N LEU A 451 -29.42 24.70 -28.16
CA LEU A 451 -30.44 25.73 -27.93
C LEU A 451 -30.85 25.88 -26.45
N GLN A 452 -30.49 24.95 -25.57
CA GLN A 452 -30.82 25.00 -24.14
C GLN A 452 -29.73 24.35 -23.28
N PRO A 453 -28.69 25.11 -22.91
CA PRO A 453 -27.69 24.61 -21.99
C PRO A 453 -28.23 24.62 -20.54
N ARG A 454 -28.33 23.44 -19.93
CA ARG A 454 -28.08 23.30 -18.48
C ARG A 454 -26.88 22.37 -18.25
N PRO A 455 -25.64 22.84 -18.46
CA PRO A 455 -24.50 22.19 -17.86
C PRO A 455 -24.53 22.48 -16.36
N CYS A 456 -24.36 21.48 -15.51
CA CYS A 456 -24.12 21.75 -14.09
C CYS A 456 -22.70 22.33 -13.93
N TRP A 457 -22.57 23.43 -13.20
CA TRP A 457 -21.28 24.09 -12.95
C TRP A 457 -21.09 24.41 -11.47
N ILE A 458 -19.85 24.68 -11.08
CA ILE A 458 -19.49 25.22 -9.77
C ILE A 458 -18.63 26.46 -9.97
N GLN A 459 -18.89 27.49 -9.16
CA GLN A 459 -18.06 28.68 -9.15
C GLN A 459 -17.08 28.63 -7.98
N VAL A 460 -15.79 28.64 -8.28
CA VAL A 460 -14.73 28.68 -7.26
C VAL A 460 -14.07 30.05 -7.32
N LYS A 461 -14.23 30.84 -6.25
CA LYS A 461 -13.55 32.13 -6.10
C LYS A 461 -12.18 31.89 -5.46
N LEU A 462 -11.12 32.15 -6.22
CA LEU A 462 -9.75 32.01 -5.75
C LEU A 462 -9.33 33.23 -4.91
N PRO A 463 -8.56 33.07 -3.82
CA PRO A 463 -8.08 34.19 -3.00
C PRO A 463 -7.24 35.18 -3.82
N LYS A 464 -7.39 36.48 -3.55
CA LYS A 464 -6.62 37.56 -4.22
C LYS A 464 -5.15 37.68 -3.80
N ARG A 465 -4.69 36.82 -2.88
CA ARG A 465 -3.34 36.92 -2.33
C ARG A 465 -2.40 36.02 -3.12
N LEU A 466 -1.65 36.67 -4.03
CA LEU A 466 -0.51 36.18 -4.82
C LEU A 466 -0.86 35.40 -6.11
N ASP A 467 0.01 35.54 -7.11
CA ASP A 467 -0.09 34.90 -8.44
C ASP A 467 0.26 33.40 -8.38
N TYR A 468 -0.57 32.61 -7.70
CA TYR A 468 -0.38 31.17 -7.61
C TYR A 468 -0.96 30.42 -8.82
N VAL A 469 -0.31 29.31 -9.16
CA VAL A 469 -0.86 28.30 -10.07
C VAL A 469 -1.65 27.29 -9.25
N TYR A 470 -2.96 27.25 -9.45
CA TYR A 470 -3.86 26.31 -8.79
C TYR A 470 -3.91 25.02 -9.60
N THR A 471 -3.87 23.86 -8.94
CA THR A 471 -3.96 22.57 -9.63
C THR A 471 -5.30 21.91 -9.28
N LEU A 472 -6.14 21.69 -10.29
CA LEU A 472 -7.32 20.84 -10.15
C LEU A 472 -6.88 19.39 -10.29
N GLN A 473 -6.92 18.63 -9.20
CA GLN A 473 -6.63 17.20 -9.21
C GLN A 473 -7.93 16.40 -9.27
N PHE A 474 -8.03 15.48 -10.22
CA PHE A 474 -9.21 14.66 -10.42
C PHE A 474 -8.99 13.28 -9.80
N VAL A 475 -9.80 12.94 -8.78
CA VAL A 475 -9.69 11.66 -8.08
C VAL A 475 -10.43 10.55 -8.83
N SER A 476 -11.61 10.84 -9.38
CA SER A 476 -12.39 9.88 -10.18
C SER A 476 -13.39 10.61 -11.05
N VAL A 477 -13.39 10.32 -12.35
CA VAL A 477 -14.37 10.84 -13.32
C VAL A 477 -14.78 9.70 -14.24
N ALA A 478 -16.07 9.38 -14.29
CA ALA A 478 -16.59 8.28 -15.10
C ALA A 478 -17.81 8.74 -15.91
N ASN A 479 -17.74 8.58 -17.24
CA ASN A 479 -18.94 8.63 -18.07
C ASN A 479 -19.64 7.27 -17.97
N ARG A 480 -20.85 7.25 -17.39
CA ARG A 480 -21.63 6.02 -17.21
C ARG A 480 -22.62 5.75 -18.34
N ASN A 481 -22.61 6.55 -19.40
CA ASN A 481 -23.47 6.32 -20.56
C ASN A 481 -22.98 5.13 -21.39
N PRO A 482 -23.88 4.34 -22.00
CA PRO A 482 -23.52 3.24 -22.89
C PRO A 482 -22.62 3.68 -24.05
N HIS A 483 -21.46 3.03 -24.22
CA HIS A 483 -20.51 3.33 -25.29
C HIS A 483 -21.12 3.24 -26.71
N GLN A 484 -22.14 2.42 -26.88
CA GLN A 484 -22.86 2.20 -28.15
C GLN A 484 -23.66 3.41 -28.62
N LEU A 485 -23.95 4.37 -27.73
CA LEU A 485 -24.73 5.57 -28.04
C LEU A 485 -23.86 6.74 -28.52
N GLY A 486 -22.55 6.54 -28.70
CA GLY A 486 -21.64 7.61 -29.14
C GLY A 486 -21.51 8.78 -28.16
N SER A 487 -21.89 8.57 -26.89
CA SER A 487 -21.89 9.63 -25.88
C SER A 487 -20.48 10.17 -25.62
N ARG A 488 -20.34 11.49 -25.59
CA ARG A 488 -19.10 12.19 -25.26
C ARG A 488 -19.31 13.05 -24.01
N THR A 489 -18.31 13.07 -23.13
CA THR A 489 -18.28 13.98 -21.98
C THR A 489 -17.03 14.84 -22.11
N ASP A 490 -17.18 16.15 -22.05
CA ASP A 490 -16.07 17.10 -22.03
C ASP A 490 -16.13 17.87 -20.71
N LEU A 491 -14.99 18.02 -20.03
CA LEU A 491 -14.84 18.97 -18.94
C LEU A 491 -14.39 20.31 -19.53
N ILE A 492 -15.15 21.37 -19.24
CA ILE A 492 -14.85 22.72 -19.73
C ILE A 492 -14.48 23.60 -18.53
N VAL A 493 -13.31 24.25 -18.62
CA VAL A 493 -12.82 25.22 -17.64
C VAL A 493 -12.78 26.59 -18.31
N CYS A 494 -13.42 27.59 -17.71
CA CYS A 494 -13.51 28.94 -18.25
C CYS A 494 -13.25 30.00 -17.20
N ASP A 495 -12.81 31.17 -17.67
CA ASP A 495 -12.79 32.37 -16.83
C ASP A 495 -14.20 32.95 -16.78
N GLY A 496 -14.68 33.32 -15.59
CA GLY A 496 -16.03 33.85 -15.38
C GLY A 496 -16.03 35.13 -14.55
N ASN A 497 -16.95 36.05 -14.85
CA ASN A 497 -17.22 37.23 -14.03
C ASN A 497 -18.44 36.95 -13.13
N LEU A 498 -18.48 37.54 -11.93
CA LEU A 498 -19.52 37.34 -10.92
C LEU A 498 -20.92 37.77 -11.36
N THR A 499 -21.03 38.47 -12.49
CA THR A 499 -22.25 39.20 -12.89
C THR A 499 -22.93 38.71 -14.17
N PHE A 500 -22.33 37.80 -14.94
CA PHE A 500 -22.94 37.32 -16.19
C PHE A 500 -23.01 35.80 -16.26
N VAL A 501 -24.22 35.29 -16.53
CA VAL A 501 -24.57 33.90 -16.83
C VAL A 501 -24.32 33.61 -18.33
N GLU A 502 -23.35 34.30 -18.95
CA GLU A 502 -22.90 33.96 -20.28
C GLU A 502 -21.93 32.78 -20.15
N LEU A 503 -22.47 31.61 -20.47
CA LEU A 503 -21.86 30.31 -20.28
C LEU A 503 -20.51 30.25 -20.98
N CYS A 504 -19.43 30.26 -20.19
CA CYS A 504 -18.12 29.77 -20.64
C CYS A 504 -17.59 30.40 -21.94
N GLU A 505 -17.96 31.64 -22.28
CA GLU A 505 -17.67 32.24 -23.59
C GLU A 505 -16.16 32.29 -23.91
N LYS A 506 -15.34 32.38 -22.87
CA LYS A 506 -13.87 32.26 -22.93
C LYS A 506 -13.40 30.95 -22.29
N GLU A 507 -13.52 29.87 -23.05
CA GLU A 507 -12.96 28.57 -22.68
C GLU A 507 -11.43 28.67 -22.53
N ARG A 508 -10.90 28.24 -21.38
CA ARG A 508 -9.46 28.03 -21.19
C ARG A 508 -9.05 26.64 -21.62
N PHE A 509 -9.82 25.64 -21.20
CA PHE A 509 -9.55 24.24 -21.49
C PHE A 509 -10.85 23.51 -21.79
N ARG A 510 -10.82 22.68 -22.83
CA ARG A 510 -11.85 21.68 -23.12
C ARG A 510 -11.17 20.32 -23.14
N LEU A 511 -11.45 19.52 -22.12
CA LEU A 511 -10.78 18.25 -21.88
C LEU A 511 -11.74 17.11 -22.21
N PRO A 512 -11.51 16.33 -23.28
CA PRO A 512 -12.37 15.22 -23.62
C PRO A 512 -12.16 14.06 -22.65
N ILE A 513 -13.24 13.59 -22.03
CA ILE A 513 -13.25 12.40 -21.19
C ILE A 513 -13.57 11.21 -22.09
N ARG A 514 -12.52 10.53 -22.56
CA ARG A 514 -12.63 9.32 -23.38
C ARG A 514 -12.25 8.10 -22.54
N ASN A 515 -13.15 7.12 -22.45
CA ASN A 515 -12.90 5.82 -21.81
C ASN A 515 -12.31 5.90 -20.38
N GLY A 516 -12.66 6.94 -19.61
CA GLY A 516 -12.17 7.13 -18.24
C GLY A 516 -10.68 7.51 -18.12
N VAL A 517 -9.98 7.80 -19.22
CA VAL A 517 -8.60 8.28 -19.21
C VAL A 517 -8.58 9.80 -19.28
N ILE A 518 -7.96 10.44 -18.28
CA ILE A 518 -7.88 11.89 -18.11
C ILE A 518 -6.46 12.32 -17.70
N PRO A 519 -6.10 13.61 -17.88
CA PRO A 519 -4.99 14.18 -17.13
C PRO A 519 -5.28 14.11 -15.62
N GLN A 520 -4.35 13.58 -14.83
CA GLN A 520 -4.48 13.48 -13.35
C GLN A 520 -4.69 14.85 -12.69
N SER A 521 -4.17 15.90 -13.34
CA SER A 521 -4.21 17.25 -12.84
C SER A 521 -4.25 18.28 -13.97
N VAL A 522 -4.92 19.40 -13.74
CA VAL A 522 -4.93 20.56 -14.64
C VAL A 522 -4.53 21.79 -13.86
N SER A 523 -3.44 22.42 -14.28
CA SER A 523 -2.93 23.65 -13.68
C SER A 523 -3.62 24.88 -14.28
N ILE A 524 -4.10 25.77 -13.43
CA ILE A 524 -4.83 26.99 -13.76
C ILE A 524 -4.13 28.16 -13.07
N ARG A 525 -3.66 29.12 -13.86
CA ARG A 525 -3.02 30.34 -13.36
C ARG A 525 -4.02 31.50 -13.38
N TYR A 526 -4.18 32.23 -12.28
CA TYR A 526 -4.96 33.47 -12.30
C TYR A 526 -4.23 34.47 -13.21
N LYS A 527 -4.96 35.13 -14.13
CA LYS A 527 -4.41 36.22 -14.96
C LYS A 527 -5.03 37.53 -14.53
#